data_AF-A0A1Y1L4E0-F1
#
_entry.id   AF-A0A1Y1L4E0-F1
#
_cell.length_a   1.000
_cell.length_b   1.000
_cell.length_c   1.000
_cell.angle_alpha   90.00
_cell.angle_beta   90.00
_cell.angle_gamma   90.00
#
_symmetry.space_group_name_H-M   'P 1'
#
loop_
_entity.id
_entity.type
_entity.pdbx_description
1 polymer ?
#
loop_
_entity_poly.entity_id
_entity_poly.type
_entity_poly.pdbx_seq_one_letter_code
_entity_poly.pdbx_strand_id
1 'polypeptide(L)'
;KIDIRRKKITKEISKGCPQGSVLGPTFWNIIFNNSFQENVKEIAYADDTIFIIEENSRKKLEDTGNEIMKKFENWCTENKLTISHEKTEMILFKGNFDIKRPP
;
A
#
# COMPACT_ATOMS: atom_id res chain seq x y z
N LYS A 1 -9.23 40.65 8.60
CA LYS A 1 -8.97 39.90 9.86
C LYS A 1 -10.24 39.11 10.18
N ILE A 2 -10.28 37.83 9.82
CA ILE A 2 -11.45 36.97 10.10
C ILE A 2 -11.16 36.26 11.43
N ASP A 3 -11.98 36.52 12.44
CA ASP A 3 -11.87 35.92 13.76
C ASP A 3 -12.63 34.58 13.78
N ILE A 4 -11.90 33.46 13.71
CA ILE A 4 -12.42 32.08 13.60
C ILE A 4 -12.50 31.39 14.98
N ARG A 5 -12.36 32.13 16.08
CA ARG A 5 -11.94 31.55 17.36
C ARG A 5 -12.89 30.59 18.09
N ARG A 6 -14.15 30.39 17.68
CA ARG A 6 -15.06 29.43 18.38
C ARG A 6 -16.16 28.81 17.52
N LYS A 7 -15.85 28.21 16.37
CA LYS A 7 -16.81 27.34 15.67
C LYS A 7 -16.48 25.88 15.94
N LYS A 8 -17.28 25.21 16.78
CA LYS A 8 -17.14 23.76 17.05
C LYS A 8 -17.67 23.00 15.83
N ILE A 9 -16.78 22.36 15.09
CA ILE A 9 -17.11 21.50 13.95
C ILE A 9 -17.08 20.06 14.47
N THR A 10 -18.19 19.34 14.32
CA THR A 10 -18.31 17.93 14.68
C THR A 10 -18.52 17.14 13.39
N LYS A 11 -17.74 16.07 13.20
CA LYS A 11 -17.92 15.12 12.10
C LYS A 11 -17.95 13.72 12.70
N GLU A 12 -18.99 12.97 12.41
CA GLU A 12 -19.05 11.55 12.75
C GLU A 12 -18.11 10.78 11.81
N ILE A 13 -17.23 9.97 12.39
CA ILE A 13 -16.25 9.17 11.64
C ILE A 13 -16.71 7.72 11.69
N SER A 14 -17.17 7.20 10.56
CA SER A 14 -17.57 5.79 10.41
C SER A 14 -16.43 4.87 9.98
N LYS A 15 -15.30 5.43 9.52
CA LYS A 15 -14.12 4.71 9.05
C LYS A 15 -12.86 5.56 9.18
N GLY A 16 -11.75 4.92 9.55
CA GLY A 16 -10.45 5.55 9.71
C GLY A 16 -10.18 6.05 11.13
N CYS A 17 -8.96 6.51 11.36
CA CYS A 17 -8.54 7.11 12.63
C CYS A 17 -8.44 8.64 12.49
N PRO A 18 -8.70 9.41 13.56
CA PRO A 18 -8.40 10.83 13.58
C PRO A 18 -6.93 11.10 13.24
N GLN A 19 -6.66 12.15 12.47
CA GLN A 19 -5.27 12.56 12.20
C GLN A 19 -4.57 12.91 13.52
N GLY A 20 -3.35 12.38 13.71
CA GLY A 20 -2.63 12.50 14.98
C GLY A 20 -3.05 11.48 16.05
N SER A 21 -3.90 10.50 15.70
CA SER A 21 -4.19 9.36 16.58
C SER A 21 -2.93 8.54 16.82
N VAL A 22 -2.58 8.37 18.10
CA VAL A 22 -1.45 7.51 18.54
C VAL A 22 -1.67 6.05 18.14
N LEU A 23 -2.93 5.60 18.09
CA LEU A 23 -3.29 4.21 17.75
C LEU A 23 -3.45 3.97 16.25
N GLY A 24 -3.49 5.02 15.42
CA GLY A 24 -3.65 4.90 13.97
C GLY A 24 -2.63 3.94 13.34
N PRO A 25 -1.32 4.14 13.58
CA PRO A 25 -0.28 3.24 13.07
C PRO A 25 -0.43 1.80 13.57
N THR A 26 -0.81 1.59 14.83
CA THR A 26 -1.00 0.25 15.39
C THR A 26 -2.17 -0.47 14.72
N PHE A 27 -3.29 0.20 14.52
CA PHE A 27 -4.44 -0.38 13.81
C PHE A 27 -4.10 -0.68 12.35
N TRP A 28 -3.33 0.18 11.69
CA TRP A 28 -2.84 -0.10 10.35
C TRP A 28 -2.04 -1.40 10.32
N ASN A 29 -1.06 -1.56 11.21
CA ASN A 29 -0.26 -2.79 11.28
C ASN A 29 -1.12 -4.03 11.54
N ILE A 30 -2.15 -3.95 12.39
CA ILE A 30 -3.04 -5.09 12.66
C ILE A 30 -3.83 -5.50 11.42
N ILE A 31 -4.38 -4.52 10.68
CA ILE A 31 -5.12 -4.80 9.44
C ILE A 31 -4.18 -5.38 8.38
N PHE A 32 -3.00 -4.76 8.23
CA PHE A 32 -2.07 -5.08 7.17
C PHE A 32 -1.26 -6.37 7.41
N ASN A 33 -1.09 -6.82 8.66
CA ASN A 33 -0.32 -8.04 8.96
C ASN A 33 -0.83 -9.31 8.27
N ASN A 34 -2.06 -9.30 7.75
CA ASN A 34 -2.67 -10.42 7.02
C ASN A 34 -2.80 -10.16 5.51
N SER A 35 -2.07 -9.17 4.95
CA SER A 35 -2.25 -8.68 3.58
C SER A 35 -1.89 -9.69 2.50
N PHE A 36 -0.77 -10.39 2.63
CA PHE A 36 -0.31 -11.25 1.56
C PHE A 36 0.56 -12.39 2.10
N GLN A 37 0.19 -13.64 1.80
CA GLN A 37 0.89 -14.86 2.23
C GLN A 37 1.46 -15.67 1.07
N GLU A 38 1.52 -15.11 -0.13
CA GLU A 38 2.10 -15.81 -1.29
C GLU A 38 3.63 -15.70 -1.34
N ASN A 39 4.26 -16.51 -2.20
CA ASN A 39 5.72 -16.58 -2.41
C ASN A 39 6.30 -15.32 -3.11
N VAL A 40 5.81 -14.14 -2.76
CA VAL A 40 6.22 -12.85 -3.30
C VAL A 40 6.75 -12.04 -2.13
N LYS A 41 7.88 -11.37 -2.35
CA LYS A 41 8.45 -10.51 -1.32
C LYS A 41 7.66 -9.20 -1.26
N GLU A 42 6.85 -9.07 -0.23
CA GLU A 42 6.10 -7.86 0.11
C GLU A 42 6.87 -7.03 1.14
N ILE A 43 6.92 -5.71 0.93
CA ILE A 43 7.45 -4.73 1.89
C ILE A 43 6.41 -3.64 2.03
N ALA A 44 5.95 -3.38 3.24
CA ALA A 44 4.99 -2.32 3.52
C ALA A 44 5.49 -1.37 4.61
N TYR A 45 5.17 -0.09 4.45
CA TYR A 45 5.45 0.95 5.43
C TYR A 45 4.30 1.96 5.41
N ALA A 46 3.54 2.00 6.51
CA ALA A 46 2.25 2.70 6.51
C ALA A 46 1.42 2.28 5.28
N ASP A 47 0.76 3.22 4.62
CA ASP A 47 -0.08 2.96 3.43
C ASP A 47 0.70 2.63 2.15
N ASP A 48 2.03 2.77 2.14
CA ASP A 48 2.87 2.41 1.00
C ASP A 48 3.24 0.92 1.03
N THR A 49 3.05 0.23 -0.09
CA THR A 49 3.35 -1.21 -0.25
C THR A 49 4.10 -1.45 -1.55
N ILE A 50 5.11 -2.33 -1.51
CA ILE A 50 5.93 -2.75 -2.64
C ILE A 50 5.91 -4.27 -2.75
N PHE A 51 5.64 -4.76 -3.95
CA PHE A 51 5.82 -6.16 -4.32
C PHE A 51 7.08 -6.32 -5.18
N ILE A 52 7.98 -7.21 -4.77
CA ILE A 52 9.18 -7.57 -5.53
C ILE A 52 8.93 -8.90 -6.22
N ILE A 53 8.99 -8.88 -7.55
CA ILE A 53 8.67 -10.01 -8.42
C ILE A 53 9.89 -10.32 -9.28
N GLU A 54 10.26 -11.59 -9.35
CA GLU A 54 11.39 -12.07 -10.14
C GLU A 54 10.90 -13.06 -11.18
N GLU A 55 11.14 -12.77 -12.46
CA GLU A 55 10.73 -13.62 -13.58
C GLU A 55 11.77 -13.63 -14.70
N ASN A 56 11.78 -14.72 -15.47
CA ASN A 56 12.76 -14.94 -16.53
C ASN A 56 12.45 -14.22 -17.86
N SER A 57 11.29 -13.56 -17.96
CA SER A 57 10.94 -12.75 -19.12
C SER A 57 10.04 -11.60 -18.73
N ARG A 58 10.08 -10.51 -19.50
CA ARG A 58 9.21 -9.36 -19.30
C ARG A 58 7.73 -9.74 -19.32
N LYS A 59 7.33 -10.61 -20.26
CA LYS A 59 5.94 -11.06 -20.37
C LYS A 59 5.49 -11.78 -19.09
N LYS A 60 6.30 -12.73 -18.59
CA LYS A 60 5.99 -13.41 -17.33
C LYS A 60 5.93 -12.45 -16.16
N LEU A 61 6.85 -11.48 -16.09
CA LEU A 61 6.87 -10.47 -15.04
C LEU A 61 5.58 -9.63 -15.04
N GLU A 62 5.13 -9.19 -16.20
CA GLU A 62 3.86 -8.46 -16.37
C GLU A 62 2.66 -9.34 -16.02
N ASP A 63 2.61 -10.58 -16.49
CA ASP A 63 1.54 -11.53 -16.19
C ASP A 63 1.44 -11.82 -14.67
N THR A 64 2.57 -12.17 -14.04
CA THR A 64 2.67 -12.43 -12.60
C THR A 64 2.35 -11.18 -11.77
N GLY A 65 2.84 -10.01 -12.18
CA GLY A 65 2.54 -8.73 -11.52
C GLY A 65 1.07 -8.37 -11.56
N ASN A 66 0.41 -8.57 -12.71
CA ASN A 66 -1.03 -8.36 -12.82
C ASN A 66 -1.84 -9.34 -11.96
N GLU A 67 -1.42 -10.60 -11.87
CA GLU A 67 -2.07 -11.58 -11.00
C GLU A 67 -1.97 -11.18 -9.52
N ILE A 68 -0.77 -10.79 -9.07
CA ILE A 68 -0.52 -10.32 -7.70
C ILE A 68 -1.35 -9.09 -7.38
N MET A 69 -1.34 -8.09 -8.27
CA MET A 69 -2.11 -6.85 -8.07
C MET A 69 -3.61 -7.12 -8.00
N LYS A 70 -4.14 -8.04 -8.81
CA LYS A 70 -5.56 -8.43 -8.76
C LYS A 70 -5.93 -9.11 -7.44
N LYS A 71 -5.07 -10.02 -6.94
CA LYS A 71 -5.27 -10.64 -5.62
C LYS A 71 -5.22 -9.60 -4.50
N PHE A 72 -4.26 -8.68 -4.56
CA PHE A 72 -4.10 -7.61 -3.57
C PHE A 72 -5.29 -6.64 -3.59
N GLU A 73 -5.82 -6.31 -4.76
CA GLU A 73 -7.04 -5.49 -4.91
C GLU A 73 -8.27 -6.16 -4.28
N ASN A 74 -8.45 -7.46 -4.49
CA ASN A 74 -9.52 -8.22 -3.84
C ASN A 74 -9.37 -8.20 -2.32
N TRP A 75 -8.17 -8.50 -1.81
CA TRP A 75 -7.89 -8.45 -0.37
C TRP A 75 -8.14 -7.06 0.22
N CYS A 76 -7.71 -6.00 -0.48
CA CYS A 76 -7.99 -4.62 -0.08
C CYS A 76 -9.50 -4.40 0.02
N THR A 77 -10.26 -4.79 -1.00
CA THR A 77 -11.71 -4.63 -1.04
C THR A 77 -12.41 -5.35 0.12
N GLU A 78 -12.02 -6.60 0.41
CA GLU A 78 -12.53 -7.38 1.54
C GLU A 78 -12.25 -6.72 2.90
N ASN A 79 -11.08 -6.10 3.04
CA ASN A 79 -10.67 -5.35 4.24
C ASN A 79 -11.14 -3.89 4.25
N LYS A 80 -12.01 -3.51 3.31
CA LYS A 80 -12.52 -2.14 3.15
C LYS A 80 -11.39 -1.14 2.92
N LEU A 81 -10.33 -1.51 2.23
CA LEU A 81 -9.27 -0.63 1.73
C LEU A 81 -9.50 -0.34 0.24
N THR A 82 -8.82 0.67 -0.28
CA THR A 82 -8.92 1.05 -1.69
C THR A 82 -7.53 1.40 -2.19
N ILE A 83 -7.12 0.78 -3.30
CA ILE A 83 -5.83 1.04 -3.92
C ILE A 83 -5.92 2.36 -4.69
N SER A 84 -4.85 3.16 -4.62
CA SER A 84 -4.72 4.34 -5.46
C SER A 84 -4.14 3.94 -6.81
N HIS A 85 -5.00 3.55 -7.76
CA HIS A 85 -4.56 3.13 -9.10
C HIS A 85 -3.73 4.20 -9.81
N GLU A 86 -4.07 5.48 -9.63
CA GLU A 86 -3.33 6.62 -10.22
C GLU A 86 -1.90 6.79 -9.68
N LYS A 87 -1.60 6.20 -8.52
CA LYS A 87 -0.29 6.29 -7.87
C LYS A 87 0.47 4.98 -7.90
N THR A 88 -0.18 3.90 -8.33
CA THR A 88 0.40 2.55 -8.33
C THR A 88 1.11 2.34 -9.65
N GLU A 89 2.42 2.13 -9.61
CA GLU A 89 3.26 2.02 -10.80
C GLU A 89 4.09 0.74 -10.78
N MET A 90 4.31 0.17 -11.96
CA MET A 90 5.21 -0.98 -12.14
C MET A 90 6.57 -0.50 -12.65
N ILE A 91 7.63 -0.74 -11.87
CA ILE A 91 8.99 -0.36 -12.22
C ILE A 91 9.77 -1.62 -12.63
N LEU A 92 10.32 -1.62 -13.85
CA LEU A 92 11.10 -2.72 -14.39
C LEU A 92 12.59 -2.50 -14.16
N PHE A 93 13.22 -3.40 -13.41
CA PHE A 93 14.68 -3.44 -13.26
C PHE A 93 15.27 -4.51 -14.20
N LYS A 94 16.32 -4.15 -14.95
CA LYS A 94 17.05 -5.07 -15.83
C LYS A 94 18.51 -5.16 -15.37
N GLY A 95 18.96 -6.36 -15.04
CA GLY A 95 20.33 -6.64 -14.62
C GLY A 95 20.41 -7.21 -13.20
N ASN A 96 21.61 -7.52 -12.75
CA ASN A 96 21.85 -7.92 -11.36
C ASN A 96 21.80 -6.68 -10.46
N PHE A 97 21.06 -6.73 -9.36
CA PHE A 97 21.14 -5.71 -8.32
C PHE A 97 22.55 -5.70 -7.71
N ASP A 98 23.39 -4.73 -8.10
CA ASP A 98 24.66 -4.49 -7.42
C ASP A 98 24.38 -3.74 -6.12
N ILE A 99 24.51 -4.45 -4.99
CA ILE A 99 24.35 -3.89 -3.65
C ILE A 99 25.24 -2.66 -3.40
N LYS A 100 26.34 -2.50 -4.15
CA LYS A 100 27.25 -1.35 -4.04
C LYS A 100 26.75 -0.09 -4.75
N ARG A 101 25.71 -0.20 -5.58
CA ARG A 101 25.12 0.92 -6.33
C ARG A 101 23.61 0.80 -6.33
N PRO A 102 22.94 1.24 -5.24
CA PRO A 102 21.49 1.30 -5.23
C PRO A 102 21.00 2.30 -6.32
N PRO A 103 19.81 2.05 -6.88
CA PRO A 103 19.19 2.96 -7.85
C PRO A 103 18.87 4.34 -7.26
#